data_AF-A0A416WAR2-F1
#
_entry.id   AF-A0A416WAR2-F1
#
_cell.length_a   1.000
_cell.length_b   1.000
_cell.length_c   1.000
_cell.angle_alpha   90.00
_cell.angle_beta   90.00
_cell.angle_gamma   90.00
#
_symmetry.space_group_name_H-M   'P 1'
#
loop_
_entity.id
_entity.type
_entity.pdbx_description
1 polymer ?
#
loop_
_entity_poly.entity_id
_entity_poly.type
_entity_poly.pdbx_seq_one_letter_code
_entity_poly.pdbx_strand_id
1 'polypeptide(L)' 'MATDRQTPCLYYVCAGLCTKGRKADHAHYCQHCNKYRPRAKVRYKNQKKEKLEKIRKNERY' A
#
# COMPACT_ATOMS: atom_id res chain seq x y z
N MET A 1 5.11 13.31 -2.60
CA MET A 1 3.93 12.44 -2.79
C MET A 1 3.95 11.39 -1.68
N ALA A 2 2.99 11.47 -0.75
CA ALA A 2 2.77 10.38 0.20
C ALA A 2 2.37 9.15 -0.62
N THR A 3 3.14 8.08 -0.50
CA THR A 3 2.80 6.80 -1.14
C THR A 3 1.91 6.05 -0.18
N ASP A 4 0.73 5.63 -0.65
CA ASP A 4 -0.13 4.76 0.13
C ASP A 4 0.62 3.46 0.47
N ARG A 5 0.41 2.99 1.69
CA ARG A 5 0.90 1.70 2.17
C ARG A 5 0.24 0.62 1.32
N GLN A 6 1.04 -0.05 0.50
CA GLN A 6 0.59 -1.17 -0.32
C GLN A 6 0.35 -2.42 0.52
N THR A 7 1.14 -2.62 1.59
CA THR A 7 0.96 -3.76 2.49
C THR A 7 -0.06 -3.40 3.56
N PRO A 8 -1.07 -4.26 3.80
CA PRO A 8 -1.90 -4.14 4.98
C PRO A 8 -1.08 -4.40 6.26
N CYS A 9 -1.56 -3.86 7.37
CA CYS A 9 -0.93 -4.10 8.66
C CYS A 9 -1.25 -5.51 9.18
N LEU A 10 -0.41 -6.04 10.08
CA LEU A 10 -0.59 -7.36 10.69
C LEU A 10 -1.99 -7.56 11.32
N TYR A 11 -2.54 -6.48 11.87
CA TYR A 11 -3.81 -6.45 12.59
C TYR A 11 -5.05 -6.24 11.70
N TYR A 12 -4.86 -5.98 10.40
CA TYR A 12 -5.95 -5.85 9.44
C TYR A 12 -6.39 -7.25 8.99
N VAL A 13 -7.65 -7.62 9.22
CA VAL A 13 -8.18 -8.93 8.82
C VAL A 13 -9.00 -8.78 7.55
N CYS A 14 -10.05 -7.96 7.60
CA CYS A 14 -10.90 -7.61 6.47
C CYS A 14 -11.52 -6.21 6.68
N ALA A 15 -12.25 -5.69 5.69
CA ALA A 15 -12.94 -4.41 5.83
C ALA A 15 -13.90 -4.42 7.04
N GLY A 16 -13.81 -3.40 7.88
CA GLY A 16 -14.56 -3.31 9.13
C GLY A 16 -13.93 -4.05 10.31
N LEU A 17 -13.03 -5.02 10.10
CA LEU A 17 -12.48 -5.87 11.16
C LEU A 17 -10.97 -5.66 11.36
N CYS A 18 -10.61 -5.01 12.46
CA CYS A 18 -9.23 -4.88 12.94
C CYS A 18 -9.12 -5.56 14.31
N THR A 19 -8.06 -6.33 14.55
CA THR A 19 -7.85 -6.99 15.86
C THR A 19 -7.61 -5.99 17.00
N LYS A 20 -7.44 -4.69 16.69
CA LYS A 20 -7.37 -3.60 17.68
C LYS A 20 -8.75 -3.05 18.08
N GLY A 21 -9.85 -3.65 17.63
CA GLY A 21 -11.21 -3.17 17.90
C GLY A 21 -11.58 -1.88 17.18
N ARG A 22 -11.00 -1.62 15.99
CA ARG A 22 -11.30 -0.43 15.17
C ARG A 22 -11.98 -0.83 13.86
N LYS A 23 -12.81 0.06 13.30
CA LYS A 23 -13.36 -0.11 11.96
C LYS A 23 -12.23 -0.04 10.93
N ALA A 24 -11.84 -1.21 10.43
CA ALA A 24 -10.69 -1.33 9.54
C ALA A 24 -11.02 -0.84 8.13
N ASP A 25 -10.27 0.12 7.63
CA ASP A 25 -10.36 0.58 6.25
C ASP A 25 -8.95 0.79 5.70
N HIS A 26 -8.55 -0.08 4.77
CA HIS A 26 -7.23 -0.01 4.16
C HIS A 26 -7.03 1.23 3.31
N ALA A 27 -8.07 1.75 2.66
CA ALA A 27 -7.94 2.92 1.79
C ALA A 27 -7.92 4.23 2.56
N HIS A 28 -8.52 4.25 3.75
CA HIS A 28 -8.65 5.47 4.55
C HIS A 28 -7.86 5.38 5.86
N TYR A 29 -8.52 4.99 6.95
CA TYR A 29 -7.98 5.08 8.30
C TYR A 29 -6.63 4.34 8.49
N CYS A 30 -6.48 3.17 7.88
CA CYS A 30 -5.28 2.35 8.06
C CYS A 30 -4.05 2.94 7.36
N GLN A 31 -4.22 3.82 6.36
CA GLN A 31 -3.11 4.53 5.70
C GLN A 31 -2.43 5.51 6.66
N HIS A 32 -3.21 6.13 7.55
CA HIS A 32 -2.72 7.12 8.51
C HIS A 32 -2.54 6.57 9.93
N CYS A 33 -2.78 5.28 10.14
CA CYS A 33 -2.70 4.69 11.47
C CYS A 33 -1.26 4.74 12.02
N ASN A 34 -1.10 5.36 13.20
CA ASN A 34 0.19 5.46 13.91
C ASN A 34 0.71 4.10 14.42
N LYS A 35 -0.20 3.14 14.65
CA LYS A 35 0.13 1.78 15.13
C LYS A 35 0.36 0.79 13.98
N TYR A 36 0.84 1.27 12.83
CA TYR A 36 1.06 0.43 11.66
C TYR A 36 2.29 -0.46 11.83
N ARG A 37 2.10 -1.76 11.64
CA ARG A 37 3.18 -2.73 11.47
C ARG A 37 2.86 -3.56 10.23
N PRO A 38 3.75 -3.61 9.21
CA PRO A 38 3.48 -4.35 7.99
C PRO A 38 3.32 -5.83 8.30
N ARG A 39 2.33 -6.49 7.67
CA ARG A 39 2.15 -7.95 7.84
C ARG A 39 3.33 -8.74 7.26
N ALA A 40 3.93 -8.24 6.18
CA ALA A 40 5.12 -8.82 5.56
C ALA A 40 6.08 -7.70 5.16
N LYS A 41 7.39 -7.95 5.29
CA LYS A 41 8.42 -7.02 4.80
C LYS A 41 8.60 -7.25 3.30
N VAL A 42 7.84 -6.52 2.49
CA VAL A 42 7.88 -6.62 1.02
C VAL A 42 8.69 -5.46 0.45
N ARG A 43 9.65 -5.78 -0.44
CA ARG A 43 10.37 -4.78 -1.22
C ARG A 43 9.60 -4.49 -2.51
N TYR A 44 8.94 -3.35 -2.57
CA TYR A 44 8.18 -2.94 -3.76
C TYR A 44 9.10 -2.34 -4.83
N LYS A 45 8.81 -2.65 -6.09
CA LYS A 45 9.42 -1.95 -7.23
C LYS A 45 8.88 -0.53 -7.30
N ASN A 46 9.69 0.40 -7.81
CA ASN A 46 9.26 1.77 -8.05
C ASN A 46 8.29 1.81 -9.24
N GLN A 47 6.99 1.84 -8.95
CA GLN A 47 5.93 1.83 -9.96
C GLN A 47 6.01 3.04 -10.90
N LYS A 48 6.44 4.22 -10.40
CA LYS A 48 6.62 5.40 -11.26
C LYS A 48 7.70 5.16 -12.31
N LYS A 49 8.84 4.57 -11.90
CA LYS A 49 9.92 4.22 -12.83
C LYS A 49 9.44 3.21 -13.87
N GLU A 50 8.74 2.16 -13.44
CA GLU A 50 8.23 1.12 -14.35
C GLU A 50 7.23 1.70 -15.38
N LYS A 51 6.33 2.60 -14.96
CA LYS A 51 5.41 3.29 -15.87
C LYS A 51 6.15 4.14 -16.90
N LEU A 52 7.15 4.92 -16.48
CA LEU A 52 7.94 5.76 -17.37
C LEU A 52 8.76 4.93 -18.37
N GLU A 53 9.33 3.80 -17.94
CA GLU A 53 10.06 2.90 -18.84
C GLU A 53 9.13 2.25 -19.89
N LYS A 54 7.89 1.90 -19.51
CA LYS A 54 6.88 1.41 -20.47
C LYS A 54 6.55 2.46 -21.53
N ILE A 55 6.30 3.71 -21.12
CA ILE A 55 6.00 4.81 -22.05
C ILE A 55 7.17 5.03 -23.02
N ARG A 56 8.40 5.16 -22.50
CA ARG A 56 9.61 5.36 -23.33
C ARG A 56 9.88 4.23 -24.31
N LYS A 57 9.53 2.98 -23.96
CA LYS A 57 9.64 1.84 -24.87
C LYS A 57 8.59 1.91 -25.98
N ASN A 58 7.38 2.37 -25.65
CA ASN A 58 6.27 2.47 -26.60
C ASN A 58 6.44 3.65 -27.57
N GLU A 59 7.07 4.76 -27.15
CA GLU A 59 7.41 5.89 -28.03
C GLU A 59 8.58 5.60 -29.00
N ARG A 60 9.27 4.46 -28.84
CA ARG A 60 10.43 4.08 -29.63
C ARG A 60 10.08 3.15 -30.81
N TYR A 61 8.82 2.73 -30.90
CA TYR A 61 8.22 1.99 -32.01
C TYR A 61 7.18 2.88 -32.69
#